data_AF-A0A3M1E556-F1
#
_entry.id   AF-A0A3M1E556-F1
#
_cell.length_a   1.000
_cell.length_b   1.000
_cell.length_c   1.000
_cell.angle_alpha   90.00
_cell.angle_beta   90.00
_cell.angle_gamma   90.00
#
_symmetry.space_group_name_H-M   'P 1'
#
loop_
_entity.id
_entity.type
_entity.pdbx_description
1 polymer ?
#
loop_
_entity_poly.entity_id
_entity_poly.type
_entity_poly.pdbx_seq_one_letter_code
_entity_poly.pdbx_strand_id
1 'polypeptide(L)' 'ALARRKGWRVRRADLRNSGDTAGPREQVVGYGAWAFFD' A
#
# COMPACT_ATOMS: atom_id res chain seq x y z
N ALA A 1 8.58 -6.22 -11.24
CA ALA A 1 8.48 -6.84 -12.59
C ALA A 1 8.04 -8.32 -12.58
N LEU A 2 8.36 -9.11 -11.55
CA LEU A 2 8.02 -10.55 -11.48
C LEU A 2 6.52 -10.86 -11.68
N ALA A 3 5.64 -10.22 -10.92
CA ALA A 3 4.19 -10.45 -11.02
C ALA A 3 3.65 -10.19 -12.43
N ARG A 4 4.08 -9.09 -13.07
CA ARG A 4 3.72 -8.79 -14.47
C ARG A 4 4.18 -9.87 -15.44
N ARG A 5 5.42 -10.36 -15.30
CA ARG A 5 5.95 -11.44 -16.15
C ARG A 5 5.21 -12.77 -15.96
N LYS A 6 4.68 -13.02 -14.76
CA LYS A 6 3.89 -14.21 -14.45
C LYS A 6 2.40 -14.04 -14.75
N GLY A 7 1.95 -12.87 -15.23
CA GLY A 7 0.54 -12.60 -15.45
C GLY A 7 -0.32 -12.51 -14.18
N TRP A 8 0.32 -12.43 -13.00
CA TRP A 8 -0.36 -12.45 -11.72
C TRP A 8 -1.22 -11.20 -11.51
N ARG A 9 -2.41 -11.43 -10.97
CA ARG A 9 -3.32 -10.40 -10.48
C ARG A 9 -2.72 -9.70 -9.27
N VAL A 10 -3.00 -8.41 -9.16
CA VAL A 10 -2.64 -7.61 -7.99
C VAL A 10 -3.90 -7.04 -7.36
N ARG A 11 -4.00 -7.13 -6.03
CA ARG A 11 -5.04 -6.49 -5.25
C ARG A 11 -4.42 -5.62 -4.18
N ARG A 12 -4.88 -4.37 -4.07
CA ARG A 12 -4.55 -3.50 -2.96
C ARG A 12 -5.31 -3.99 -1.73
N ALA A 13 -4.57 -4.51 -0.75
CA ALA A 13 -5.13 -5.04 0.49
C ALA A 13 -5.45 -3.92 1.47
N ASP A 14 -4.56 -2.92 1.57
CA ASP A 14 -4.77 -1.77 2.44
C ASP A 14 -4.06 -0.51 1.92
N LEU A 15 -4.55 0.65 2.35
CA LEU A 15 -3.95 1.95 2.07
C LEU A 15 -4.30 2.91 3.21
N ARG A 16 -3.28 3.45 3.88
CA ARG A 16 -3.40 4.22 5.11
C ARG A 16 -2.35 5.32 5.18
N ASN A 17 -2.46 6.15 6.20
CA ASN A 17 -1.44 7.12 6.54
C ASN A 17 -1.32 7.26 8.07
N SER A 18 -0.20 7.79 8.57
CA SER A 18 0.07 7.96 10.01
C SER A 18 -0.70 9.10 10.67
N GLY A 19 -1.54 9.83 9.92
CA GLY A 19 -2.25 11.02 10.39
C GLY A 19 -3.41 10.77 11.35
N ASP A 20 -3.64 9.50 11.74
CA ASP A 20 -4.77 9.09 12.58
C ASP A 20 -4.59 9.41 14.08
N THR A 21 -3.39 9.85 14.50
CA THR A 21 -3.06 10.18 15.90
C THR A 21 -2.30 11.50 16.02
N ALA A 22 -3.03 12.62 16.13
CA ALA A 22 -2.65 13.90 16.75
C ALA A 22 -1.28 14.57 16.45
N GLY A 23 -0.54 14.15 15.43
CA GLY A 23 0.72 14.78 15.01
C GLY A 23 0.51 15.98 14.06
N PRO A 24 1.49 16.89 13.93
CA PRO A 24 1.43 18.01 13.00
C PRO A 24 1.13 17.53 11.57
N ARG A 25 0.25 18.24 10.85
CA ARG A 25 -0.19 17.89 9.48
C ARG A 25 0.98 17.85 8.49
N GLU A 26 2.12 18.42 8.85
CA GLU A 26 3.32 18.48 8.03
C GLU A 26 4.14 17.18 8.03
N GLN A 27 3.86 16.21 8.91
CA GLN A 27 4.66 14.98 9.07
C GLN A 27 3.81 13.71 8.99
N VAL A 28 3.21 13.48 7.81
CA VAL A 28 2.38 12.29 7.54
C VAL A 28 3.14 11.31 6.65
N VAL A 29 3.17 10.03 7.05
CA VAL A 29 3.72 8.94 6.25
C VAL A 29 2.57 8.07 5.72
N GLY A 30 2.53 7.89 4.40
CA GLY A 30 1.60 6.95 3.75
C GLY A 30 2.17 5.54 3.70
N TYR A 31 1.31 4.53 3.91
CA TYR A 31 1.68 3.12 3.76
C TYR A 31 0.55 2.33 3.12
N GLY A 32 0.89 1.20 2.52
CA GLY A 32 -0.08 0.32 1.88
C GLY A 32 0.43 -1.10 1.75
N ALA A 33 -0.49 -2.01 1.47
CA ALA A 33 -0.22 -3.43 1.28
C ALA A 33 -0.85 -3.93 -0.02
N TRP A 34 -0.14 -4.81 -0.73
CA TRP A 34 -0.59 -5.40 -1.98
C TRP A 34 -0.38 -6.91 -1.96
N ALA A 35 -1.40 -7.64 -2.41
CA ALA A 35 -1.36 -9.07 -2.60
C ALA A 35 -1.22 -9.40 -4.09
N PHE A 36 -0.34 -10.36 -4.41
CA PHE A 36 -0.17 -10.91 -5.75
C PHE A 36 -0.61 -12.37 -5.74
N PHE A 37 -1.40 -12.78 -6.74
CA PHE A 37 -1.93 -14.12 -6.89
C PHE A 37 -2.16 -14.43 -8.37
N ASP A 38 -2.22 -15.71 -8.73
CA ASP A 38 -2.48 -16.15 -10.10
C ASP A 38 -3.93 -15.87 -10.53
#